data_AF-A0A9W9QKH0-F1
#
_entry.id   AF-A0A9W9QKH0-F1
#
_cell.length_a   1.000
_cell.length_b   1.000
_cell.length_c   1.000
_cell.angle_alpha   90.00
_cell.angle_beta   90.00
_cell.angle_gamma   90.00
#
_symmetry.space_group_name_H-M   'P 1'
#
loop_
_entity.id
_entity.type
_entity.pdbx_description
1 polymer ?
#
loop_
_entity_poly.entity_id
_entity_poly.type
_entity_poly.pdbx_seq_one_letter_code
_entity_poly.pdbx_strand_id
1 'polypeptide(L)'
;MAFNSSSIQVYDSPPGLLTNRDFIIQVQPKSADEGKEWTQVAAYDIEVANASTVSNDFNHHSVALASFDFSSPVRVRVTYMAGSVKSAVIRPVSRGIYLQLLKNEITFTLHHAQDVMLELDGNKWKALHLLTNNIVPDSPTEDAPGLWYFGPGINQGAAYSRVTDGVNLMVPSGTTVYIAGGAFVTCRINFIDVSNSALKGHGFIIGPKGGYAIREHGGSIHMSRSSNIQVEGVTSLGANGFSLSAGECKNVHVNRYRSFSSSGNGDGVDFFCSSDIMIENCFLRNSDDTIALYSHRWNWYGDSSRITIQNCVLLPDIAHAINMGTHGNPETPEMTSDITIRNIDILDHEENQMWYQGCIAINAADSNLFQDIHVEDVRVERITRGQLLNIRVMQNTMWTTAPGRAIRNLTFKNISLSTQESKAIYPSMMLGYDQTRQIEDVTFENIKIDNLVVHDQMEKPRWYMVSDFVPLFINEHVKNVKFIKS
;
A
#
# COMPACT_ATOMS: atom_id res chain seq x y z
N MET A 1 -25.62 16.63 30.54
CA MET A 1 -24.86 17.51 29.63
C MET A 1 -25.05 16.97 28.23
N ALA A 2 -25.61 17.76 27.30
CA ALA A 2 -25.70 17.34 25.91
C ALA A 2 -24.30 17.45 25.30
N PHE A 3 -23.67 16.31 24.98
CA PHE A 3 -22.51 16.32 24.11
C PHE A 3 -22.98 16.87 22.76
N ASN A 4 -22.62 18.11 22.45
CA ASN A 4 -22.77 18.63 21.11
C ASN A 4 -21.65 17.97 20.28
N SER A 5 -21.82 16.69 19.93
CA SER A 5 -20.84 15.97 19.13
C SER A 5 -20.86 16.57 17.74
N SER A 6 -19.85 17.38 17.43
CA SER A 6 -19.62 17.81 16.06
C SER A 6 -19.57 16.58 15.16
N SER A 7 -20.30 16.59 14.05
CA SER A 7 -20.29 15.49 13.08
C SER A 7 -18.98 15.41 12.29
N ILE A 8 -18.06 16.35 12.52
CA ILE A 8 -16.72 16.44 11.95
C ILE A 8 -15.73 16.76 13.08
N GLN A 9 -14.62 16.06 13.13
CA GLN A 9 -13.49 16.34 14.01
C GLN A 9 -12.25 16.59 13.16
N VAL A 10 -11.69 17.79 13.31
CA VAL A 10 -10.44 18.21 12.68
C VAL A 10 -9.35 18.36 13.74
N TYR A 11 -8.10 18.29 13.32
CA TYR A 11 -6.95 18.35 14.21
C TYR A 11 -6.02 19.47 13.77
N ASP A 12 -5.52 20.24 14.74
CA ASP A 12 -4.51 21.26 14.47
C ASP A 12 -3.19 20.60 14.09
N SER A 13 -2.42 21.26 13.20
CA SER A 13 -1.04 20.86 12.94
C SER A 13 -0.15 21.26 14.12
N PRO A 14 0.56 20.32 14.78
CA PRO A 14 1.53 20.67 15.80
C PRO A 14 2.64 21.59 15.26
N PRO A 15 3.22 22.48 16.09
CA PRO A 15 4.39 23.25 15.72
C PRO A 15 5.55 22.34 15.31
N GLY A 16 6.24 22.67 14.20
CA GLY A 16 7.39 21.93 13.70
C GLY A 16 7.10 20.92 12.60
N LEU A 17 5.82 20.62 12.31
CA LEU A 17 5.45 19.89 11.08
C LEU A 17 5.34 20.84 9.89
N LEU A 18 5.83 20.38 8.74
CA LEU A 18 5.68 21.13 7.49
C LEU A 18 4.23 21.06 7.02
N THR A 19 3.73 22.21 6.57
CA THR A 19 2.38 22.34 6.02
C THR A 19 2.47 22.68 4.55
N ASN A 20 1.63 22.02 3.76
CA ASN A 20 1.51 22.29 2.35
C ASN A 20 0.64 23.55 2.15
N ARG A 21 1.13 24.50 1.35
CA ARG A 21 0.43 25.77 1.09
C ARG A 21 -0.31 25.80 -0.24
N ASP A 22 -0.13 24.76 -1.05
CA ASP A 22 -0.69 24.68 -2.39
C ASP A 22 -2.15 24.28 -2.36
N PHE A 23 -2.58 23.56 -1.31
CA PHE A 23 -3.96 23.11 -1.13
C PHE A 23 -4.58 23.72 0.14
N ILE A 24 -5.64 24.51 -0.05
CA ILE A 24 -6.52 24.93 1.06
C ILE A 24 -7.70 23.97 1.11
N ILE A 25 -7.94 23.36 2.27
CA ILE A 25 -8.92 22.28 2.45
C ILE A 25 -9.94 22.70 3.49
N GLN A 26 -11.21 22.55 3.12
CA GLN A 26 -12.33 22.94 3.94
C GLN A 26 -13.42 21.88 3.87
N VAL A 27 -14.02 21.59 5.02
CA VAL A 27 -15.06 20.57 5.15
C VAL A 27 -16.28 21.14 5.86
N GLN A 28 -17.44 20.59 5.52
CA GLN A 28 -18.71 20.98 6.12
C GLN A 28 -19.69 19.81 6.10
N PRO A 29 -20.56 19.65 7.10
CA PRO A 29 -21.63 18.64 7.04
C PRO A 29 -22.51 18.86 5.82
N LYS A 30 -22.89 17.79 5.11
CA LYS A 30 -23.74 17.90 3.91
C LYS A 30 -25.12 18.50 4.21
N SER A 31 -25.64 18.25 5.41
CA SER A 31 -26.91 18.78 5.90
C SER A 31 -26.85 20.24 6.37
N ALA A 32 -25.68 20.87 6.32
CA ALA A 32 -25.55 22.25 6.74
C ALA A 32 -26.25 23.21 5.77
N ASP A 33 -27.02 24.14 6.33
CA ASP A 33 -27.65 25.23 5.59
C ASP A 33 -26.62 26.01 4.76
N GLU A 34 -27.05 26.55 3.63
CA GLU A 34 -26.28 27.54 2.87
C GLU A 34 -26.01 28.75 3.76
N GLY A 35 -24.82 28.82 4.36
CA GLY A 35 -24.44 29.86 5.31
C GLY A 35 -23.72 29.37 6.57
N LYS A 36 -23.74 28.06 6.87
CA LYS A 36 -22.88 27.52 7.94
C LYS A 36 -21.41 27.72 7.55
N GLU A 37 -20.54 27.94 8.54
CA GLU A 37 -19.11 28.10 8.28
C GLU A 37 -18.48 26.77 7.82
N TRP A 38 -17.46 26.90 6.99
CA TRP A 38 -16.61 25.80 6.56
C TRP A 38 -15.47 25.63 7.56
N THR A 39 -15.22 24.41 8.00
CA THR A 39 -14.12 24.10 8.91
C THR A 39 -12.87 23.83 8.10
N GLN A 40 -11.77 24.52 8.40
CA GLN A 40 -10.48 24.29 7.74
C GLN A 40 -9.84 23.00 8.27
N VAL A 41 -9.21 22.23 7.37
CA VAL A 41 -8.41 21.06 7.70
C VAL A 41 -6.94 21.38 7.43
N ALA A 42 -6.05 20.97 8.32
CA ALA A 42 -4.61 21.12 8.10
C ALA A 42 -4.16 20.28 6.89
N ALA A 43 -3.35 20.89 6.01
CA ALA A 43 -2.67 20.23 4.91
C ALA A 43 -1.20 20.03 5.31
N TYR A 44 -0.79 18.78 5.54
CA TYR A 44 0.58 18.39 5.82
C TYR A 44 1.37 18.28 4.51
N ASP A 45 2.62 18.72 4.55
CA ASP A 45 3.56 18.55 3.44
C ASP A 45 4.26 17.20 3.57
N ILE A 46 4.02 16.31 2.61
CA ILE A 46 4.57 14.96 2.61
C ILE A 46 5.47 14.81 1.39
N GLU A 47 6.63 14.21 1.62
CA GLU A 47 7.56 13.90 0.56
C GLU A 47 7.29 12.49 0.01
N VAL A 48 7.31 12.36 -1.30
CA VAL A 48 7.25 11.11 -2.07
C VAL A 48 8.31 11.15 -3.15
N ALA A 49 8.71 10.01 -3.71
CA ALA A 49 9.78 10.02 -4.70
C ALA A 49 9.69 8.91 -5.74
N ASN A 50 10.18 9.20 -6.95
CA ASN A 50 10.50 8.20 -7.96
C ASN A 50 12.02 8.14 -8.23
N ALA A 51 12.49 7.07 -8.84
CA ALA A 51 13.92 6.90 -9.14
C ALA A 51 14.42 7.90 -10.19
N SER A 52 15.61 8.48 -9.99
CA SER A 52 16.31 9.22 -11.04
C SER A 52 16.83 8.26 -12.11
N THR A 53 16.61 8.58 -13.39
CA THR A 53 17.16 7.82 -14.51
C THR A 53 18.51 8.37 -15.00
N VAL A 54 19.04 9.40 -14.35
CA VAL A 54 20.28 10.10 -14.76
C VAL A 54 21.34 10.21 -13.65
N SER A 55 21.01 9.78 -12.43
CA SER A 55 21.90 9.79 -11.27
C SER A 55 21.53 8.67 -10.28
N ASN A 56 22.43 8.34 -9.35
CA ASN A 56 22.15 7.43 -8.23
C ASN A 56 21.40 8.16 -7.11
N ASP A 57 20.26 8.75 -7.44
CA ASP A 57 19.48 9.59 -6.54
C ASP A 57 17.97 9.40 -6.78
N PHE A 58 17.15 10.01 -5.93
CA PHE A 58 15.70 10.02 -6.06
C PHE A 58 15.20 11.42 -6.47
N ASN A 59 14.17 11.45 -7.30
CA ASN A 59 13.46 12.69 -7.61
C ASN A 59 12.36 12.87 -6.56
N HIS A 60 12.60 13.74 -5.60
CA HIS A 60 11.66 14.03 -4.52
C HIS A 60 10.59 15.03 -4.98
N HIS A 61 9.34 14.75 -4.60
CA HIS A 61 8.18 15.58 -4.87
C HIS A 61 7.43 15.84 -3.56
N SER A 62 6.91 17.07 -3.41
CA SER A 62 6.02 17.41 -2.31
C SER A 62 4.56 17.19 -2.74
N VAL A 63 3.79 16.51 -1.90
CA VAL A 63 2.34 16.29 -2.05
C VAL A 63 1.63 16.71 -0.77
N ALA A 64 0.35 17.06 -0.89
CA ALA A 64 -0.47 17.40 0.26
C ALA A 64 -1.13 16.15 0.86
N LEU A 65 -1.25 16.13 2.19
CA LEU A 65 -2.03 15.15 2.92
C LEU A 65 -2.89 15.87 3.97
N ALA A 66 -4.15 15.49 4.09
CA ALA A 66 -5.00 15.94 5.18
C ALA A 66 -5.76 14.78 5.80
N SER A 67 -6.03 14.88 7.10
CA SER A 67 -6.76 13.87 7.86
C SER A 67 -7.81 14.50 8.76
N PHE A 68 -9.00 13.91 8.78
CA PHE A 68 -10.11 14.32 9.64
C PHE A 68 -11.12 13.19 9.79
N ASP A 69 -11.94 13.28 10.84
CA ASP A 69 -12.92 12.26 11.17
C ASP A 69 -14.33 12.82 10.98
N PHE A 70 -15.27 11.97 10.59
CA PHE A 70 -16.68 12.37 10.49
C PHE A 70 -17.64 11.20 10.75
N SER A 71 -18.87 11.53 11.13
CA SER A 71 -19.94 10.56 11.41
C SER A 71 -21.17 10.69 10.50
N SER A 72 -21.16 11.65 9.59
CA SER A 72 -22.23 11.89 8.61
C SER A 72 -21.67 12.46 7.31
N PRO A 73 -22.32 12.31 6.14
CA PRO A 73 -21.79 12.80 4.87
C PRO A 73 -21.29 14.25 4.93
N VAL A 74 -20.13 14.50 4.34
CA VAL A 74 -19.47 15.82 4.33
C VAL A 74 -19.30 16.34 2.91
N ARG A 75 -19.46 17.65 2.73
CA ARG A 75 -18.96 18.39 1.58
C ARG A 75 -17.50 18.72 1.82
N VAL A 76 -16.67 18.48 0.80
CA VAL A 76 -15.26 18.85 0.78
C VAL A 76 -15.08 19.93 -0.28
N ARG A 77 -14.37 21.00 0.09
CA ARG A 77 -13.92 22.05 -0.80
C ARG A 77 -12.41 22.14 -0.73
N VAL A 78 -11.77 22.09 -1.89
CA VAL A 78 -10.33 22.18 -2.04
C VAL A 78 -10.02 23.31 -3.02
N THR A 79 -9.18 24.26 -2.62
CA THR A 79 -8.70 25.33 -3.50
C THR A 79 -7.22 25.15 -3.74
N TYR A 80 -6.83 25.05 -5.02
CA TYR A 80 -5.42 24.99 -5.41
C TYR A 80 -4.86 26.40 -5.61
N MET A 81 -3.78 26.71 -4.90
CA MET A 81 -3.22 28.07 -4.77
C MET A 81 -1.97 28.30 -5.63
N ALA A 82 -1.22 27.25 -5.96
CA ALA A 82 0.07 27.38 -6.65
C ALA A 82 -0.03 27.55 -8.18
N GLY A 83 -1.24 27.63 -8.75
CA GLY A 83 -1.40 27.82 -10.19
C GLY A 83 -2.83 27.59 -10.67
N SER A 84 -3.00 27.39 -11.98
CA SER A 84 -4.30 27.02 -12.56
C SER A 84 -4.53 25.51 -12.50
N VAL A 85 -5.82 25.12 -12.48
CA VAL A 85 -6.27 23.73 -12.60
C VAL A 85 -7.09 23.60 -13.88
N LYS A 86 -6.74 22.64 -14.73
CA LYS A 86 -7.45 22.33 -15.99
C LYS A 86 -8.36 21.12 -15.82
N SER A 87 -7.93 20.14 -15.02
CA SER A 87 -8.68 18.92 -14.74
C SER A 87 -8.36 18.40 -13.34
N ALA A 88 -9.31 17.68 -12.77
CA ALA A 88 -9.20 17.07 -11.46
C ALA A 88 -9.91 15.71 -11.48
N VAL A 89 -9.35 14.73 -10.78
CA VAL A 89 -9.92 13.37 -10.64
C VAL A 89 -9.76 12.92 -9.19
N ILE A 90 -10.82 12.32 -8.62
CA ILE A 90 -10.73 11.60 -7.34
C ILE A 90 -10.42 10.14 -7.64
N ARG A 91 -9.31 9.64 -7.07
CA ARG A 91 -8.85 8.26 -7.18
C ARG A 91 -8.97 7.52 -5.84
N PRO A 92 -9.25 6.20 -5.85
CA PRO A 92 -9.48 5.41 -7.05
C PRO A 92 -10.83 5.70 -7.72
N VAL A 93 -10.85 5.69 -9.05
CA VAL A 93 -12.04 6.03 -9.85
C VAL A 93 -13.19 5.05 -9.62
N SER A 94 -12.87 3.84 -9.17
CA SER A 94 -13.82 2.79 -8.76
C SER A 94 -14.75 3.23 -7.61
N ARG A 95 -14.39 4.27 -6.84
CA ARG A 95 -15.26 4.84 -5.78
C ARG A 95 -16.42 5.66 -6.35
N GLY A 96 -16.39 6.03 -7.63
CA GLY A 96 -17.49 6.75 -8.28
C GLY A 96 -17.78 8.12 -7.68
N ILE A 97 -16.76 8.79 -7.11
CA ILE A 97 -16.91 10.12 -6.52
C ILE A 97 -16.84 11.18 -7.63
N TYR A 98 -17.97 11.84 -7.85
CA TYR A 98 -18.05 12.97 -8.78
C TYR A 98 -17.63 14.28 -8.08
N LEU A 99 -16.91 15.11 -8.83
CA LEU A 99 -16.47 16.44 -8.40
C LEU A 99 -16.98 17.52 -9.34
N GLN A 100 -17.03 18.75 -8.82
CA GLN A 100 -17.20 19.96 -9.61
C GLN A 100 -15.90 20.76 -9.54
N LEU A 101 -15.42 21.20 -10.71
CA LEU A 101 -14.27 22.08 -10.84
C LEU A 101 -14.73 23.45 -11.35
N LEU A 102 -14.56 24.49 -10.55
CA LEU A 102 -14.78 25.88 -10.94
C LEU A 102 -13.48 26.67 -10.75
N LYS A 103 -12.80 26.96 -11.86
CA LYS A 103 -11.45 27.55 -11.87
C LYS A 103 -10.46 26.67 -11.10
N ASN A 104 -10.09 27.06 -9.88
CA ASN A 104 -9.15 26.34 -9.02
C ASN A 104 -9.83 25.73 -7.78
N GLU A 105 -11.15 25.85 -7.68
CA GLU A 105 -11.94 25.30 -6.59
C GLU A 105 -12.56 23.98 -7.03
N ILE A 106 -12.26 22.92 -6.28
CA ILE A 106 -12.77 21.58 -6.44
C ILE A 106 -13.74 21.31 -5.29
N THR A 107 -14.96 20.87 -5.60
CA THR A 107 -15.93 20.46 -4.58
C THR A 107 -16.48 19.07 -4.86
N PHE A 108 -16.68 18.28 -3.82
CA PHE A 108 -17.28 16.94 -3.89
C PHE A 108 -17.85 16.54 -2.52
N THR A 109 -18.50 15.38 -2.46
CA THR A 109 -19.10 14.85 -1.23
C THR A 109 -18.50 13.50 -0.89
N LEU A 110 -18.09 13.32 0.37
CA LEU A 110 -17.77 12.01 0.95
C LEU A 110 -18.97 11.55 1.77
N HIS A 111 -19.51 10.38 1.42
CA HIS A 111 -20.70 9.82 2.08
C HIS A 111 -20.37 8.97 3.32
N HIS A 112 -19.18 8.40 3.36
CA HIS A 112 -18.63 7.59 4.44
C HIS A 112 -17.10 7.77 4.43
N ALA A 113 -16.46 7.50 5.57
CA ALA A 113 -15.01 7.57 5.69
C ALA A 113 -14.36 6.62 4.68
N GLN A 114 -13.47 7.18 3.87
CA GLN A 114 -12.70 6.49 2.84
C GLN A 114 -11.47 7.32 2.48
N ASP A 115 -10.40 6.65 2.09
CA ASP A 115 -9.17 7.30 1.69
C ASP A 115 -9.15 7.50 0.18
N VAL A 116 -8.84 8.73 -0.25
CA VAL A 116 -8.83 9.11 -1.65
C VAL A 116 -7.68 10.04 -1.99
N MET A 117 -7.25 10.01 -3.26
CA MET A 117 -6.30 10.97 -3.82
C MET A 117 -7.03 11.88 -4.82
N LEU A 118 -6.99 13.18 -4.59
CA LEU A 118 -7.33 14.21 -5.59
C LEU A 118 -6.10 14.47 -6.44
N GLU A 119 -6.11 13.98 -7.69
CA GLU A 119 -5.07 14.23 -8.68
C GLU A 119 -5.47 15.41 -9.57
N LEU A 120 -4.54 16.37 -9.77
CA LEU A 120 -4.76 17.52 -10.65
C LEU A 120 -3.95 17.37 -11.94
N ASP A 121 -4.57 17.71 -13.07
CA ASP A 121 -3.94 17.82 -14.39
C ASP A 121 -3.18 16.56 -14.88
N GLY A 122 -3.64 15.37 -14.49
CA GLY A 122 -3.01 14.11 -14.87
C GLY A 122 -1.62 13.90 -14.24
N ASN A 123 -1.32 14.61 -13.15
CA ASN A 123 -0.02 14.61 -12.50
C ASN A 123 -0.14 14.11 -11.05
N LYS A 124 0.28 12.86 -10.79
CA LYS A 124 0.28 12.26 -9.44
C LYS A 124 1.16 12.98 -8.41
N TRP A 125 2.05 13.87 -8.85
CA TRP A 125 2.86 14.73 -7.98
C TRP A 125 2.13 16.02 -7.59
N LYS A 126 1.08 16.40 -8.35
CA LYS A 126 0.20 17.52 -8.04
C LYS A 126 -1.08 16.98 -7.40
N ALA A 127 -0.94 16.42 -6.20
CA ALA A 127 -2.00 15.65 -5.56
C ALA A 127 -2.23 16.02 -4.09
N LEU A 128 -3.49 15.87 -3.66
CA LEU A 128 -3.92 15.90 -2.27
C LEU A 128 -4.46 14.53 -1.87
N HIS A 129 -3.93 13.96 -0.79
CA HIS A 129 -4.45 12.74 -0.18
C HIS A 129 -5.36 13.12 0.99
N LEU A 130 -6.60 12.64 0.96
CA LEU A 130 -7.55 12.79 2.04
C LEU A 130 -7.70 11.46 2.74
N LEU A 131 -7.17 11.39 3.96
CA LEU A 131 -7.27 10.24 4.82
C LEU A 131 -8.41 10.48 5.81
N THR A 132 -9.50 9.72 5.71
CA THR A 132 -10.67 9.99 6.55
C THR A 132 -11.01 8.81 7.43
N ASN A 133 -11.55 9.12 8.60
CA ASN A 133 -11.91 8.11 9.59
C ASN A 133 -13.36 8.31 10.06
N ASN A 134 -13.97 7.23 10.54
CA ASN A 134 -15.21 7.36 11.31
C ASN A 134 -14.86 7.86 12.70
N ILE A 135 -15.67 8.78 13.24
CA ILE A 135 -15.56 9.13 14.66
C ILE A 135 -15.86 7.87 15.48
N VAL A 136 -14.90 7.46 16.32
CA VAL A 136 -15.04 6.30 17.22
C VAL A 136 -15.50 6.79 18.59
N PRO A 137 -16.76 6.53 19.00
CA PRO A 137 -17.24 6.87 20.34
C PRO A 137 -16.36 6.18 21.40
N ASP A 138 -16.19 6.85 22.54
CA ASP A 138 -15.45 6.30 23.69
C ASP A 138 -14.00 5.89 23.39
N SER A 139 -13.38 6.54 22.39
CA SER A 139 -11.94 6.43 22.15
C SER A 139 -11.16 6.77 23.43
N PRO A 140 -10.07 6.05 23.73
CA PRO A 140 -9.25 6.35 24.90
C PRO A 140 -8.73 7.79 24.90
N THR A 141 -8.57 8.35 26.09
CA THR A 141 -8.04 9.71 26.30
C THR A 141 -6.83 9.77 27.24
N GLU A 142 -6.47 8.65 27.85
CA GLU A 142 -5.36 8.52 28.81
C GLU A 142 -4.87 7.08 28.89
N ASP A 143 -3.73 6.88 29.56
CA ASP A 143 -3.19 5.54 29.84
C ASP A 143 -4.14 4.72 30.71
N ALA A 144 -4.16 3.40 30.50
CA ALA A 144 -4.91 2.46 31.33
C ALA A 144 -4.14 1.13 31.45
N PRO A 145 -4.52 0.20 32.36
CA PRO A 145 -3.90 -1.12 32.41
C PRO A 145 -3.95 -1.83 31.05
N GLY A 146 -2.78 -2.14 30.48
CA GLY A 146 -2.65 -2.73 29.15
C GLY A 146 -2.84 -1.77 27.97
N LEU A 147 -2.91 -0.46 28.22
CA LEU A 147 -3.10 0.58 27.21
C LEU A 147 -2.09 1.72 27.41
N TRP A 148 -1.29 2.00 26.38
CA TRP A 148 -0.44 3.18 26.28
C TRP A 148 -1.06 4.18 25.33
N TYR A 149 -1.33 5.39 25.80
CA TYR A 149 -2.03 6.43 25.07
C TYR A 149 -1.07 7.56 24.64
N PHE A 150 -1.16 7.94 23.36
CA PHE A 150 -0.54 9.13 22.81
C PHE A 150 -1.63 10.11 22.36
N GLY A 151 -1.71 11.26 23.03
CA GLY A 151 -2.66 12.33 22.74
C GLY A 151 -2.19 13.32 21.67
N PRO A 152 -3.06 14.28 21.27
CA PRO A 152 -2.74 15.26 20.24
C PRO A 152 -1.45 16.04 20.50
N GLY A 153 -0.66 16.27 19.45
CA GLY A 153 0.68 16.85 19.53
C GLY A 153 1.80 15.84 19.27
N ILE A 154 3.04 16.30 19.37
CA ILE A 154 4.23 15.45 19.12
C ILE A 154 4.63 14.75 20.43
N ASN A 155 4.73 13.41 20.37
CA ASN A 155 5.21 12.52 21.43
C ASN A 155 4.48 12.67 22.79
N GLN A 156 3.19 13.03 22.76
CA GLN A 156 2.39 13.28 23.95
C GLN A 156 1.85 11.97 24.56
N GLY A 157 2.72 11.16 25.16
CA GLY A 157 2.33 9.94 25.88
C GLY A 157 3.43 9.48 26.84
N ALA A 158 3.07 8.98 28.02
CA ALA A 158 4.05 8.60 29.04
C ALA A 158 4.98 7.46 28.56
N ALA A 159 4.47 6.59 27.69
CA ALA A 159 5.24 5.53 27.05
C ALA A 159 6.41 6.06 26.20
N TYR A 160 6.41 7.32 25.75
CA TYR A 160 7.55 7.89 25.03
C TYR A 160 8.84 7.89 25.85
N SER A 161 8.74 7.99 27.18
CA SER A 161 9.91 7.88 28.07
C SER A 161 10.58 6.50 28.05
N ARG A 162 9.92 5.49 27.47
CA ARG A 162 10.42 4.11 27.31
C ARG A 162 11.17 3.91 25.99
N VAL A 163 11.27 4.92 25.14
CA VAL A 163 12.01 4.84 23.88
C VAL A 163 13.50 4.62 24.17
N THR A 164 14.06 3.53 23.64
CA THR A 164 15.47 3.19 23.76
C THR A 164 16.22 3.56 22.48
N ASP A 165 17.54 3.78 22.62
CA ASP A 165 18.46 4.09 21.50
C ASP A 165 18.00 5.28 20.65
N GLY A 166 17.20 6.17 21.25
CA GLY A 166 16.64 7.37 20.63
C GLY A 166 15.45 7.14 19.69
N VAL A 167 15.15 5.91 19.29
CA VAL A 167 14.18 5.63 18.20
C VAL A 167 13.28 4.43 18.39
N ASN A 168 13.49 3.53 19.36
CA ASN A 168 12.74 2.28 19.48
C ASN A 168 11.81 2.25 20.71
N LEU A 169 10.51 2.07 20.48
CA LEU A 169 9.56 1.71 21.54
C LEU A 169 9.25 0.21 21.48
N MET A 170 9.63 -0.52 22.53
CA MET A 170 9.38 -1.96 22.67
C MET A 170 8.03 -2.19 23.36
N VAL A 171 7.06 -2.75 22.64
CA VAL A 171 5.70 -3.00 23.17
C VAL A 171 5.63 -4.42 23.75
N PRO A 172 5.30 -4.59 25.05
CA PRO A 172 5.19 -5.91 25.64
C PRO A 172 3.89 -6.63 25.24
N SER A 173 3.81 -7.93 25.53
CA SER A 173 2.59 -8.73 25.36
C SER A 173 1.40 -8.15 26.13
N GLY A 174 0.19 -8.33 25.60
CA GLY A 174 -1.04 -7.87 26.24
C GLY A 174 -1.23 -6.34 26.24
N THR A 175 -0.50 -5.62 25.39
CA THR A 175 -0.46 -4.14 25.41
C THR A 175 -0.97 -3.55 24.10
N THR A 176 -1.90 -2.62 24.21
CA THR A 176 -2.34 -1.77 23.10
C THR A 176 -1.64 -0.42 23.19
N VAL A 177 -1.02 0.01 22.10
CA VAL A 177 -0.58 1.39 21.90
C VAL A 177 -1.69 2.10 21.11
N TYR A 178 -2.20 3.20 21.62
CA TYR A 178 -3.23 4.01 20.97
C TYR A 178 -2.69 5.39 20.62
N ILE A 179 -2.65 5.72 19.33
CA ILE A 179 -2.19 7.01 18.81
C ILE A 179 -3.42 7.80 18.35
N ALA A 180 -3.85 8.78 19.15
CA ALA A 180 -5.07 9.54 18.90
C ALA A 180 -5.01 10.38 17.61
N GLY A 181 -6.17 10.78 17.09
CA GLY A 181 -6.22 11.77 16.00
C GLY A 181 -5.52 13.08 16.42
N GLY A 182 -4.70 13.62 15.53
CA GLY A 182 -3.84 14.78 15.82
C GLY A 182 -2.58 14.47 16.64
N ALA A 183 -2.37 13.22 17.06
CA ALA A 183 -1.14 12.78 17.71
C ALA A 183 -0.09 12.36 16.68
N PHE A 184 1.17 12.66 16.96
CA PHE A 184 2.32 12.29 16.15
C PHE A 184 3.37 11.67 17.06
N VAL A 185 3.88 10.49 16.71
CA VAL A 185 5.02 9.86 17.40
C VAL A 185 6.23 9.79 16.47
N THR A 186 7.43 9.97 17.02
CA THR A 186 8.69 9.98 16.24
C THR A 186 9.59 8.79 16.56
N CYS A 187 8.99 7.68 17.00
CA CYS A 187 9.69 6.44 17.34
C CYS A 187 9.07 5.27 16.58
N ARG A 188 9.88 4.25 16.33
CA ARG A 188 9.46 2.97 15.76
C ARG A 188 8.74 2.16 16.84
N ILE A 189 7.61 1.56 16.48
CA ILE A 189 6.83 0.69 17.36
C ILE A 189 7.20 -0.77 17.06
N ASN A 190 7.75 -1.46 18.06
CA ASN A 190 8.30 -2.82 17.90
C ASN A 190 7.52 -3.85 18.71
N PHE A 191 7.10 -4.93 18.05
CA PHE A 191 6.50 -6.14 18.62
C PHE A 191 7.46 -7.31 18.38
N ILE A 192 8.36 -7.58 19.32
CA ILE A 192 9.39 -8.62 19.17
C ILE A 192 9.21 -9.66 20.27
N ASP A 193 9.02 -10.92 19.90
CA ASP A 193 8.80 -12.04 20.81
C ASP A 193 7.58 -11.82 21.76
N VAL A 194 6.51 -11.21 21.24
CA VAL A 194 5.31 -10.85 22.02
C VAL A 194 4.03 -11.39 21.41
N SER A 195 2.96 -11.37 22.21
CA SER A 195 1.63 -11.74 21.74
C SER A 195 0.50 -10.93 22.36
N ASN A 196 -0.64 -10.93 21.66
CA ASN A 196 -1.90 -10.30 22.11
C ASN A 196 -1.74 -8.80 22.35
N SER A 197 -1.10 -8.12 21.40
CA SER A 197 -0.80 -6.70 21.47
C SER A 197 -1.32 -5.97 20.24
N ALA A 198 -1.48 -4.66 20.34
CA ALA A 198 -2.07 -3.88 19.26
C ALA A 198 -1.46 -2.49 19.13
N LEU A 199 -1.56 -1.91 17.94
CA LEU A 199 -1.31 -0.52 17.64
C LEU A 199 -2.55 0.04 16.95
N LYS A 200 -3.21 1.01 17.55
CA LYS A 200 -4.51 1.53 17.09
C LYS A 200 -4.56 3.05 17.08
N GLY A 201 -5.54 3.60 16.39
CA GLY A 201 -5.89 5.02 16.43
C GLY A 201 -5.69 5.73 15.09
N HIS A 202 -5.92 7.03 15.06
CA HIS A 202 -5.95 7.83 13.81
C HIS A 202 -4.75 8.77 13.67
N GLY A 203 -3.78 8.66 14.57
CA GLY A 203 -2.59 9.48 14.53
C GLY A 203 -1.49 8.93 13.65
N PHE A 204 -0.34 9.59 13.73
CA PHE A 204 0.75 9.44 12.79
C PHE A 204 2.03 8.95 13.46
N ILE A 205 2.79 8.15 12.73
CA ILE A 205 4.15 7.75 13.05
C ILE A 205 5.05 8.43 12.02
N ILE A 206 5.87 9.37 12.47
CA ILE A 206 6.86 10.02 11.63
C ILE A 206 8.12 9.15 11.69
N GLY A 207 8.56 8.68 10.52
CA GLY A 207 9.76 7.87 10.39
C GLY A 207 10.94 8.52 11.13
N PRO A 208 11.63 7.78 12.03
CA PRO A 208 12.70 8.38 12.83
C PRO A 208 13.84 8.86 11.92
N LYS A 209 14.29 10.11 12.14
CA LYS A 209 15.51 10.64 11.52
C LYS A 209 16.72 10.04 12.24
N GLY A 210 17.19 8.89 11.78
CA GLY A 210 18.35 8.20 12.34
C GLY A 210 18.16 6.68 12.37
N GLY A 211 19.19 5.98 11.90
CA GLY A 211 19.18 4.56 11.56
C GLY A 211 19.26 4.46 10.04
N TYR A 212 20.43 4.22 9.45
CA TYR A 212 20.99 2.87 9.51
C TYR A 212 22.47 2.66 9.20
N ALA A 213 23.02 1.68 9.93
CA ALA A 213 24.07 0.77 9.45
C ALA A 213 23.52 -0.63 9.06
N ILE A 214 22.30 -1.03 9.49
CA ILE A 214 21.70 -2.38 9.26
C ILE A 214 20.18 -2.27 9.06
N ARG A 215 19.64 -2.58 7.88
CA ARG A 215 18.23 -2.43 7.41
C ARG A 215 17.07 -2.94 8.30
N GLU A 216 17.31 -3.54 9.47
CA GLU A 216 16.32 -4.20 10.34
C GLU A 216 15.79 -3.34 11.53
N HIS A 217 16.48 -2.26 11.89
CA HIS A 217 16.24 -1.27 12.97
C HIS A 217 15.52 0.08 12.61
N GLY A 218 14.47 0.09 11.81
CA GLY A 218 13.97 1.28 11.11
C GLY A 218 12.74 0.96 10.28
N GLY A 219 12.19 1.97 9.63
CA GLY A 219 10.76 1.99 9.34
C GLY A 219 9.94 2.46 10.54
N SER A 220 8.61 2.32 10.47
CA SER A 220 7.69 2.83 11.50
C SER A 220 7.19 1.76 12.46
N ILE A 221 6.94 0.55 11.95
CA ILE A 221 6.38 -0.57 12.71
C ILE A 221 7.19 -1.82 12.39
N HIS A 222 7.47 -2.62 13.41
CA HIS A 222 8.18 -3.88 13.22
C HIS A 222 7.65 -4.98 14.10
N MET A 223 7.54 -6.16 13.51
CA MET A 223 7.12 -7.38 14.18
C MET A 223 8.13 -8.49 13.89
N SER A 224 8.48 -9.26 14.91
CA SER A 224 9.38 -10.40 14.77
C SER A 224 8.99 -11.48 15.76
N ARG A 225 8.81 -12.72 15.28
CA ARG A 225 8.46 -13.89 16.10
C ARG A 225 7.28 -13.63 17.05
N SER A 226 6.26 -12.95 16.53
CA SER A 226 5.14 -12.44 17.33
C SER A 226 3.81 -12.99 16.82
N SER A 227 2.79 -13.00 17.69
CA SER A 227 1.48 -13.53 17.32
C SER A 227 0.31 -12.77 17.89
N ASN A 228 -0.85 -12.84 17.22
CA ASN A 228 -2.06 -12.13 17.62
C ASN A 228 -1.81 -10.61 17.74
N ILE A 229 -1.26 -10.01 16.67
CA ILE A 229 -0.95 -8.58 16.62
C ILE A 229 -1.96 -7.86 15.73
N GLN A 230 -2.48 -6.73 16.20
CA GLN A 230 -3.38 -5.87 15.42
C GLN A 230 -2.74 -4.51 15.15
N VAL A 231 -2.77 -4.06 13.89
CA VAL A 231 -2.44 -2.69 13.50
C VAL A 231 -3.66 -2.08 12.85
N GLU A 232 -4.18 -0.99 13.41
CA GLU A 232 -5.47 -0.44 13.01
C GLU A 232 -5.48 1.09 12.91
N GLY A 233 -5.73 1.62 11.71
CA GLY A 233 -6.04 3.04 11.46
C GLY A 233 -4.88 4.02 11.46
N VAL A 234 -3.71 3.65 11.97
CA VAL A 234 -2.54 4.53 12.09
C VAL A 234 -1.91 4.82 10.73
N THR A 235 -1.20 5.94 10.62
CA THR A 235 -0.53 6.38 9.38
C THR A 235 0.97 6.55 9.58
N SER A 236 1.79 5.97 8.72
CA SER A 236 3.24 6.18 8.69
C SER A 236 3.62 7.19 7.62
N LEU A 237 4.52 8.11 7.97
CA LEU A 237 5.00 9.17 7.07
C LEU A 237 6.52 9.21 7.07
N GLY A 238 7.13 9.22 5.88
CA GLY A 238 8.58 9.37 5.71
C GLY A 238 9.37 8.24 6.37
N ALA A 239 8.83 7.02 6.35
CA ALA A 239 9.56 5.84 6.80
C ALA A 239 10.78 5.62 5.91
N ASN A 240 11.95 5.44 6.53
CA ASN A 240 13.16 4.98 5.85
C ASN A 240 13.24 3.45 5.97
N GLY A 241 13.29 2.73 4.86
CA GLY A 241 13.12 1.28 4.87
C GLY A 241 11.63 0.87 4.86
N PHE A 242 11.36 -0.37 5.25
CA PHE A 242 10.03 -0.96 5.28
C PHE A 242 9.13 -0.28 6.33
N SER A 243 8.04 0.35 5.90
CA SER A 243 7.18 1.12 6.80
C SER A 243 6.60 0.24 7.90
N LEU A 244 6.13 -0.95 7.53
CA LEU A 244 5.73 -2.03 8.42
C LEU A 244 6.40 -3.32 7.95
N SER A 245 7.26 -3.90 8.79
CA SER A 245 7.88 -5.22 8.52
C SER A 245 7.44 -6.25 9.56
N ALA A 246 7.21 -7.49 9.13
CA ALA A 246 6.82 -8.59 9.99
C ALA A 246 7.49 -9.90 9.56
N GLY A 247 8.27 -10.52 10.44
CA GLY A 247 8.93 -11.80 10.17
C GLY A 247 8.62 -12.88 11.19
N GLU A 248 8.43 -14.12 10.74
CA GLU A 248 8.04 -15.25 11.59
C GLU A 248 6.80 -14.95 12.45
N CYS A 249 5.83 -14.23 11.88
CA CYS A 249 4.64 -13.80 12.59
C CYS A 249 3.44 -14.70 12.28
N LYS A 250 2.53 -14.81 13.25
CA LYS A 250 1.30 -15.59 13.11
C LYS A 250 0.07 -14.84 13.59
N ASN A 251 -1.03 -14.89 12.85
CA ASN A 251 -2.28 -14.23 13.22
C ASN A 251 -2.07 -12.70 13.38
N VAL A 252 -1.72 -12.04 12.28
CA VAL A 252 -1.55 -10.58 12.24
C VAL A 252 -2.65 -9.97 11.39
N HIS A 253 -3.30 -8.94 11.92
CA HIS A 253 -4.33 -8.17 11.22
C HIS A 253 -3.88 -6.72 11.06
N VAL A 254 -3.62 -6.34 9.81
CA VAL A 254 -3.32 -4.96 9.41
C VAL A 254 -4.58 -4.40 8.74
N ASN A 255 -5.30 -3.54 9.45
CA ASN A 255 -6.53 -2.94 8.97
C ASN A 255 -6.38 -1.43 8.86
N ARG A 256 -6.67 -0.87 7.69
CA ARG A 256 -6.74 0.58 7.50
C ARG A 256 -5.43 1.30 7.84
N TYR A 257 -4.31 0.60 7.64
CA TYR A 257 -2.97 1.16 7.74
C TYR A 257 -2.67 1.99 6.49
N ARG A 258 -1.91 3.06 6.69
CA ARG A 258 -1.57 4.01 5.64
C ARG A 258 -0.09 4.30 5.68
N SER A 259 0.56 4.36 4.52
CA SER A 259 1.99 4.65 4.45
C SER A 259 2.34 5.55 3.28
N PHE A 260 3.27 6.47 3.55
CA PHE A 260 3.89 7.39 2.60
C PHE A 260 5.40 7.38 2.80
N SER A 261 6.18 7.14 1.74
CA SER A 261 7.65 7.11 1.78
C SER A 261 8.29 7.77 0.56
N SER A 262 9.54 8.21 0.71
CA SER A 262 10.34 8.87 -0.34
C SER A 262 11.79 8.39 -0.42
N SER A 263 12.17 7.37 0.35
CA SER A 263 13.55 6.85 0.42
C SER A 263 13.70 5.56 -0.37
N GLY A 264 14.93 5.23 -0.80
CA GLY A 264 15.20 3.87 -1.32
C GLY A 264 14.82 2.77 -0.33
N ASN A 265 14.23 1.69 -0.83
CA ASN A 265 13.61 0.63 0.00
C ASN A 265 12.51 1.18 0.91
N GLY A 266 11.78 2.19 0.45
CA GLY A 266 10.66 2.80 1.17
C GLY A 266 9.40 1.96 1.10
N ASP A 267 9.48 0.65 1.29
CA ASP A 267 8.37 -0.29 1.13
C ASP A 267 7.22 0.03 2.11
N GLY A 268 6.02 -0.41 1.76
CA GLY A 268 4.82 -0.26 2.58
C GLY A 268 4.72 -1.34 3.66
N VAL A 269 4.18 -2.50 3.29
CA VAL A 269 3.90 -3.63 4.19
C VAL A 269 4.64 -4.87 3.72
N ASP A 270 5.50 -5.40 4.58
CA ASP A 270 6.40 -6.50 4.26
C ASP A 270 6.21 -7.66 5.23
N PHE A 271 5.90 -8.85 4.70
CA PHE A 271 5.84 -10.08 5.48
C PHE A 271 6.89 -11.08 5.04
N PHE A 272 7.51 -11.75 6.02
CA PHE A 272 8.54 -12.78 5.83
C PHE A 272 8.14 -14.01 6.64
N CYS A 273 8.18 -15.21 6.03
CA CYS A 273 7.99 -16.49 6.73
C CYS A 273 6.79 -16.49 7.70
N SER A 274 5.63 -15.99 7.27
CA SER A 274 4.51 -15.65 8.17
C SER A 274 3.21 -16.31 7.74
N SER A 275 2.31 -16.56 8.69
CA SER A 275 1.04 -17.22 8.39
C SER A 275 -0.16 -16.66 9.13
N ASP A 276 -1.36 -16.91 8.58
CA ASP A 276 -2.62 -16.37 9.10
C ASP A 276 -2.60 -14.84 9.13
N ILE A 277 -2.46 -14.22 7.95
CA ILE A 277 -2.28 -12.77 7.82
C ILE A 277 -3.46 -12.16 7.07
N MET A 278 -4.02 -11.07 7.60
CA MET A 278 -5.04 -10.26 6.94
C MET A 278 -4.53 -8.83 6.79
N ILE A 279 -4.41 -8.35 5.55
CA ILE A 279 -4.11 -6.96 5.21
C ILE A 279 -5.34 -6.39 4.51
N GLU A 280 -6.00 -5.40 5.11
CA GLU A 280 -7.20 -4.84 4.49
C GLU A 280 -7.41 -3.35 4.68
N ASN A 281 -8.18 -2.75 3.76
CA ASN A 281 -8.62 -1.35 3.80
C ASN A 281 -7.45 -0.34 3.82
N CYS A 282 -6.27 -0.72 3.32
CA CYS A 282 -5.06 0.09 3.39
C CYS A 282 -4.95 1.08 2.21
N PHE A 283 -4.29 2.21 2.44
CA PHE A 283 -3.89 3.16 1.40
C PHE A 283 -2.36 3.34 1.46
N LEU A 284 -1.66 2.84 0.45
CA LEU A 284 -0.20 2.75 0.46
C LEU A 284 0.38 3.48 -0.76
N ARG A 285 1.16 4.53 -0.52
CA ARG A 285 1.91 5.27 -1.54
C ARG A 285 3.38 5.24 -1.20
N ASN A 286 4.14 4.40 -1.87
CA ASN A 286 5.49 4.05 -1.44
C ASN A 286 6.51 4.22 -2.56
N SER A 287 7.74 4.56 -2.19
CA SER A 287 8.90 4.70 -3.08
C SER A 287 9.66 3.38 -3.27
N ASP A 288 8.95 2.26 -3.09
CA ASP A 288 9.35 0.88 -3.41
C ASP A 288 8.04 0.04 -3.34
N ASP A 289 8.15 -1.28 -3.15
CA ASP A 289 7.00 -2.18 -3.04
C ASP A 289 5.93 -1.69 -2.05
N THR A 290 4.67 -1.56 -2.48
CA THR A 290 3.61 -1.17 -1.52
C THR A 290 3.24 -2.33 -0.59
N ILE A 291 3.17 -3.56 -1.11
CA ILE A 291 3.02 -4.78 -0.33
C ILE A 291 3.98 -5.83 -0.87
N ALA A 292 4.80 -6.41 0.02
CA ALA A 292 5.73 -7.47 -0.34
C ALA A 292 5.55 -8.72 0.54
N LEU A 293 5.46 -9.88 -0.09
CA LEU A 293 5.48 -11.18 0.57
C LEU A 293 6.79 -11.90 0.22
N TYR A 294 7.69 -11.90 1.17
CA TYR A 294 8.98 -12.57 1.09
C TYR A 294 8.93 -13.92 1.80
N SER A 295 9.85 -14.80 1.41
CA SER A 295 10.15 -16.01 2.18
C SER A 295 11.37 -15.73 3.07
N HIS A 296 12.32 -16.67 3.20
CA HIS A 296 13.52 -16.52 4.02
C HIS A 296 14.29 -15.23 3.72
N ARG A 297 14.56 -14.49 4.79
CA ARG A 297 15.51 -13.40 4.79
C ARG A 297 16.12 -13.26 6.18
N TRP A 298 17.43 -13.03 6.23
CA TRP A 298 18.17 -12.85 7.46
C TRP A 298 18.03 -14.04 8.41
N ASN A 299 17.50 -13.81 9.62
CA ASN A 299 17.26 -14.82 10.63
C ASN A 299 15.78 -15.24 10.70
N TRP A 300 14.99 -14.94 9.67
CA TRP A 300 13.62 -15.43 9.55
C TRP A 300 13.53 -16.66 8.66
N TYR A 301 12.85 -17.69 9.14
CA TYR A 301 12.75 -18.99 8.49
C TYR A 301 11.31 -19.49 8.49
N GLY A 302 10.97 -20.22 7.44
CA GLY A 302 9.73 -20.98 7.35
C GLY A 302 8.83 -20.57 6.21
N ASP A 303 7.79 -21.37 6.02
CA ASP A 303 6.80 -21.16 4.99
C ASP A 303 5.93 -19.93 5.27
N SER A 304 5.42 -19.33 4.19
CA SER A 304 4.38 -18.30 4.25
C SER A 304 3.04 -18.89 3.80
N SER A 305 1.98 -18.77 4.60
CA SER A 305 0.68 -19.36 4.22
C SER A 305 -0.56 -18.69 4.80
N ARG A 306 -1.71 -18.82 4.13
CA ARG A 306 -3.00 -18.25 4.57
C ARG A 306 -2.91 -16.73 4.73
N ILE A 307 -2.60 -16.06 3.63
CA ILE A 307 -2.46 -14.59 3.59
C ILE A 307 -3.55 -14.02 2.70
N THR A 308 -4.34 -13.09 3.26
CA THR A 308 -5.35 -12.34 2.51
C THR A 308 -4.97 -10.87 2.44
N ILE A 309 -4.97 -10.31 1.23
CA ILE A 309 -4.82 -8.87 0.95
C ILE A 309 -6.11 -8.41 0.30
N GLN A 310 -6.83 -7.45 0.89
CA GLN A 310 -8.12 -7.02 0.35
C GLN A 310 -8.48 -5.55 0.53
N ASN A 311 -9.27 -5.00 -0.38
CA ASN A 311 -9.82 -3.64 -0.26
C ASN A 311 -8.74 -2.54 -0.16
N CYS A 312 -7.58 -2.74 -0.80
CA CYS A 312 -6.45 -1.81 -0.71
C CYS A 312 -6.35 -0.89 -1.93
N VAL A 313 -5.83 0.32 -1.70
CA VAL A 313 -5.45 1.29 -2.73
C VAL A 313 -3.94 1.43 -2.71
N LEU A 314 -3.30 1.12 -3.83
CA LEU A 314 -1.85 1.00 -3.95
C LEU A 314 -1.33 1.98 -5.02
N LEU A 315 -0.32 2.76 -4.67
CA LEU A 315 0.38 3.68 -5.55
C LEU A 315 1.90 3.52 -5.37
N PRO A 316 2.52 2.52 -6.01
CA PRO A 316 3.96 2.43 -6.08
C PRO A 316 4.51 3.57 -6.95
N ASP A 317 5.26 4.48 -6.32
CA ASP A 317 6.04 5.49 -7.03
C ASP A 317 7.35 4.91 -7.60
N ILE A 318 7.77 3.73 -7.10
CA ILE A 318 8.86 2.86 -7.60
C ILE A 318 8.43 1.39 -7.35
N ALA A 319 9.03 0.43 -8.07
CA ALA A 319 8.85 -1.01 -7.91
C ALA A 319 7.37 -1.46 -8.05
N HIS A 320 6.86 -2.34 -7.18
CA HIS A 320 5.61 -3.07 -7.42
C HIS A 320 4.46 -2.60 -6.53
N ALA A 321 3.23 -2.76 -7.01
CA ALA A 321 2.09 -2.64 -6.09
C ALA A 321 2.08 -3.87 -5.17
N ILE A 322 2.19 -5.07 -5.75
CA ILE A 322 2.32 -6.31 -4.97
C ILE A 322 3.52 -7.08 -5.50
N ASN A 323 4.48 -7.36 -4.62
CA ASN A 323 5.61 -8.24 -4.89
C ASN A 323 5.51 -9.51 -4.05
N MET A 324 5.87 -10.65 -4.65
CA MET A 324 5.95 -11.93 -3.98
C MET A 324 7.22 -12.66 -4.43
N GLY A 325 8.10 -13.02 -3.50
CA GLY A 325 9.32 -13.79 -3.79
C GLY A 325 10.62 -12.98 -3.80
N THR A 326 11.55 -13.23 -4.72
CA THR A 326 12.94 -12.69 -4.72
C THR A 326 13.87 -13.22 -3.62
N HIS A 327 13.36 -13.56 -2.43
CA HIS A 327 14.15 -14.08 -1.32
C HIS A 327 13.70 -15.49 -0.91
N GLY A 328 14.67 -16.34 -0.56
CA GLY A 328 14.43 -17.71 -0.11
C GLY A 328 15.68 -18.39 0.44
N ASN A 329 15.56 -19.69 0.73
CA ASN A 329 16.63 -20.50 1.31
C ASN A 329 16.83 -21.79 0.52
N PRO A 330 17.83 -21.88 -0.37
CA PRO A 330 18.02 -23.09 -1.17
C PRO A 330 18.46 -24.32 -0.37
N GLU A 331 19.07 -24.13 0.81
CA GLU A 331 19.49 -25.24 1.67
C GLU A 331 18.29 -25.91 2.33
N THR A 332 17.29 -25.12 2.72
CA THR A 332 16.01 -25.57 3.27
C THR A 332 14.87 -24.86 2.53
N PRO A 333 14.51 -25.32 1.31
CA PRO A 333 13.56 -24.60 0.46
C PRO A 333 12.16 -24.51 1.05
N GLU A 334 11.58 -23.33 0.95
CA GLU A 334 10.29 -22.99 1.57
C GLU A 334 9.16 -22.99 0.55
N MET A 335 7.95 -22.83 1.08
CA MET A 335 6.72 -22.69 0.33
C MET A 335 6.01 -21.39 0.71
N THR A 336 5.52 -20.67 -0.31
CA THR A 336 4.51 -19.63 -0.17
C THR A 336 3.21 -20.14 -0.78
N SER A 337 2.16 -20.27 0.02
CA SER A 337 0.92 -20.93 -0.41
C SER A 337 -0.35 -20.35 0.18
N ASP A 338 -1.50 -20.59 -0.45
CA ASP A 338 -2.81 -20.15 0.04
C ASP A 338 -2.87 -18.62 0.24
N ILE A 339 -2.71 -17.92 -0.88
CA ILE A 339 -2.70 -16.46 -0.93
C ILE A 339 -3.95 -15.99 -1.68
N THR A 340 -4.70 -15.08 -1.07
CA THR A 340 -5.85 -14.41 -1.68
C THR A 340 -5.60 -12.92 -1.77
N ILE A 341 -5.65 -12.35 -2.97
CA ILE A 341 -5.56 -10.92 -3.24
C ILE A 341 -6.87 -10.52 -3.89
N ARG A 342 -7.63 -9.60 -3.29
CA ARG A 342 -8.94 -9.23 -3.84
C ARG A 342 -9.34 -7.78 -3.67
N ASN A 343 -10.06 -7.25 -4.66
CA ASN A 343 -10.57 -5.89 -4.61
C ASN A 343 -9.47 -4.84 -4.39
N ILE A 344 -8.53 -4.75 -5.34
CA ILE A 344 -7.37 -3.85 -5.26
C ILE A 344 -7.47 -2.78 -6.35
N ASP A 345 -7.24 -1.53 -5.97
CA ASP A 345 -7.03 -0.42 -6.90
C ASP A 345 -5.54 -0.09 -6.97
N ILE A 346 -4.93 -0.21 -8.15
CA ILE A 346 -3.56 0.20 -8.42
C ILE A 346 -3.62 1.50 -9.22
N LEU A 347 -3.26 2.61 -8.59
CA LEU A 347 -3.48 3.96 -9.14
C LEU A 347 -2.49 4.30 -10.26
N ASP A 348 -1.24 3.86 -10.13
CA ASP A 348 -0.19 3.99 -11.12
C ASP A 348 0.91 2.96 -10.87
N HIS A 349 1.70 2.64 -11.89
CA HIS A 349 2.94 1.87 -11.75
C HIS A 349 4.04 2.52 -12.60
N GLU A 350 5.18 2.77 -11.95
CA GLU A 350 6.33 3.45 -12.53
C GLU A 350 7.65 2.79 -12.10
N GLU A 351 8.06 1.73 -12.81
CA GLU A 351 9.35 1.09 -12.61
C GLU A 351 10.20 1.11 -13.88
N ASN A 352 11.42 1.64 -13.75
CA ASN A 352 12.36 1.83 -14.85
C ASN A 352 13.23 0.58 -15.11
N GLN A 353 13.49 -0.22 -14.09
CA GLN A 353 14.31 -1.41 -14.13
C GLN A 353 13.49 -2.61 -14.62
N MET A 354 13.75 -3.08 -15.84
CA MET A 354 12.99 -4.19 -16.45
C MET A 354 12.95 -5.47 -15.62
N TRP A 355 13.96 -5.72 -14.77
CA TRP A 355 14.01 -6.89 -13.89
C TRP A 355 13.00 -6.86 -12.74
N TYR A 356 12.50 -5.66 -12.39
CA TYR A 356 11.66 -5.40 -11.22
C TYR A 356 10.33 -4.75 -11.60
N GLN A 357 9.91 -4.86 -12.88
CA GLN A 357 8.62 -4.36 -13.33
C GLN A 357 7.49 -5.33 -13.02
N GLY A 358 6.28 -4.80 -12.88
CA GLY A 358 5.04 -5.56 -12.69
C GLY A 358 4.15 -4.87 -11.66
N CYS A 359 2.91 -4.57 -12.00
CA CYS A 359 1.93 -4.15 -10.99
C CYS A 359 1.78 -5.26 -9.93
N ILE A 360 1.69 -6.52 -10.38
CA ILE A 360 1.75 -7.71 -9.54
C ILE A 360 2.91 -8.59 -10.00
N ALA A 361 3.85 -8.84 -9.09
CA ALA A 361 4.99 -9.73 -9.32
C ALA A 361 4.89 -11.00 -8.45
N ILE A 362 5.13 -12.16 -9.07
CA ILE A 362 5.22 -13.49 -8.44
C ILE A 362 6.50 -14.15 -8.93
N ASN A 363 7.58 -13.95 -8.18
CA ASN A 363 8.94 -14.31 -8.56
C ASN A 363 9.53 -15.34 -7.60
N ALA A 364 9.15 -16.61 -7.78
CA ALA A 364 9.71 -17.71 -7.02
C ALA A 364 11.22 -17.83 -7.28
N ALA A 365 12.02 -17.74 -6.22
CA ALA A 365 13.48 -17.78 -6.27
C ALA A 365 14.04 -18.74 -5.21
N ASP A 366 15.35 -18.98 -5.22
CA ASP A 366 16.07 -19.69 -4.17
C ASP A 366 15.48 -21.07 -3.80
N SER A 367 15.08 -21.82 -4.83
CA SER A 367 14.41 -23.13 -4.72
C SER A 367 13.05 -23.12 -4.00
N ASN A 368 12.47 -21.96 -3.72
CA ASN A 368 11.14 -21.87 -3.12
C ASN A 368 10.03 -22.25 -4.11
N LEU A 369 8.91 -22.75 -3.58
CA LEU A 369 7.68 -23.04 -4.32
C LEU A 369 6.61 -22.01 -4.00
N PHE A 370 5.95 -21.50 -5.02
CA PHE A 370 4.79 -20.62 -4.88
C PHE A 370 3.58 -21.36 -5.44
N GLN A 371 2.51 -21.53 -4.66
CA GLN A 371 1.33 -22.24 -5.14
C GLN A 371 0.01 -21.75 -4.55
N ASP A 372 -1.10 -22.03 -5.22
CA ASP A 372 -2.45 -21.78 -4.72
C ASP A 372 -2.69 -20.28 -4.44
N ILE A 373 -2.42 -19.45 -5.45
CA ILE A 373 -2.52 -17.99 -5.38
C ILE A 373 -3.70 -17.52 -6.23
N HIS A 374 -4.59 -16.77 -5.59
CA HIS A 374 -5.85 -16.31 -6.15
C HIS A 374 -5.85 -14.78 -6.14
N VAL A 375 -5.92 -14.17 -7.33
CA VAL A 375 -5.96 -12.73 -7.52
C VAL A 375 -7.28 -12.39 -8.19
N GLU A 376 -8.15 -11.63 -7.53
CA GLU A 376 -9.46 -11.27 -8.06
C GLU A 376 -9.82 -9.78 -7.92
N ASP A 377 -10.61 -9.25 -8.85
CA ASP A 377 -11.13 -7.88 -8.79
C ASP A 377 -10.04 -6.80 -8.64
N VAL A 378 -9.00 -6.85 -9.49
CA VAL A 378 -7.91 -5.87 -9.50
C VAL A 378 -8.08 -4.88 -10.63
N ARG A 379 -7.97 -3.59 -10.32
CA ARG A 379 -8.14 -2.48 -11.27
C ARG A 379 -6.86 -1.67 -11.33
N VAL A 380 -6.17 -1.74 -12.46
CA VAL A 380 -4.98 -0.92 -12.76
C VAL A 380 -5.41 0.29 -13.57
N GLU A 381 -5.39 1.46 -12.95
CA GLU A 381 -5.85 2.71 -13.56
C GLU A 381 -4.84 3.26 -14.56
N ARG A 382 -3.54 3.10 -14.28
CA ARG A 382 -2.46 3.64 -15.10
C ARG A 382 -1.19 2.82 -14.94
N ILE A 383 -0.44 2.70 -16.03
CA ILE A 383 0.98 2.31 -16.04
C ILE A 383 1.75 3.44 -16.71
N THR A 384 2.35 4.31 -15.91
CA THR A 384 3.32 5.29 -16.40
C THR A 384 4.50 4.58 -17.07
N ARG A 385 5.05 3.54 -16.43
CA ARG A 385 6.07 2.67 -17.04
C ARG A 385 6.13 1.33 -16.31
N GLY A 386 6.05 0.23 -17.05
CA GLY A 386 6.23 -1.09 -16.48
C GLY A 386 5.35 -2.15 -17.12
N GLN A 387 4.99 -3.16 -16.35
CA GLN A 387 4.24 -4.34 -16.82
C GLN A 387 2.97 -4.52 -15.98
N LEU A 388 1.96 -5.18 -16.53
CA LEU A 388 0.79 -5.57 -15.74
C LEU A 388 1.15 -6.70 -14.77
N LEU A 389 1.76 -7.77 -15.28
CA LEU A 389 2.16 -8.94 -14.50
C LEU A 389 3.62 -9.31 -14.75
N ASN A 390 4.30 -9.80 -13.73
CA ASN A 390 5.62 -10.41 -13.84
C ASN A 390 5.68 -11.69 -13.00
N ILE A 391 5.65 -12.83 -13.66
CA ILE A 391 5.52 -14.15 -13.03
C ILE A 391 6.70 -14.99 -13.47
N ARG A 392 7.63 -15.29 -12.57
CA ARG A 392 8.89 -15.94 -12.95
C ARG A 392 9.31 -16.99 -11.94
N VAL A 393 9.68 -18.15 -12.45
CA VAL A 393 10.68 -18.95 -11.74
C VAL A 393 12.03 -18.29 -12.02
N MET A 394 12.47 -17.48 -11.07
CA MET A 394 13.51 -16.48 -11.27
C MET A 394 14.84 -16.98 -10.70
N GLN A 395 15.91 -16.73 -11.46
CA GLN A 395 17.25 -16.56 -10.92
C GLN A 395 17.72 -15.13 -11.21
N ASN A 396 17.92 -14.36 -10.15
CA ASN A 396 18.47 -13.01 -10.20
C ASN A 396 19.74 -13.01 -9.35
N THR A 397 20.91 -13.02 -9.99
CA THR A 397 22.20 -13.14 -9.29
C THR A 397 22.53 -11.97 -8.36
N MET A 398 21.75 -10.88 -8.40
CA MET A 398 21.88 -9.78 -7.44
C MET A 398 21.34 -10.15 -6.06
N TRP A 399 20.28 -10.94 -5.99
CA TRP A 399 19.53 -11.19 -4.75
C TRP A 399 19.36 -12.67 -4.39
N THR A 400 19.65 -13.56 -5.33
CA THR A 400 19.35 -14.99 -5.24
C THR A 400 20.59 -15.81 -5.55
N THR A 401 20.67 -16.99 -4.96
CA THR A 401 21.75 -17.97 -5.13
C THR A 401 21.32 -19.19 -5.94
N ALA A 402 20.01 -19.43 -6.08
CA ALA A 402 19.45 -20.48 -6.94
C ALA A 402 18.16 -20.03 -7.64
N PRO A 403 17.77 -20.64 -8.77
CA PRO A 403 16.44 -20.44 -9.35
C PRO A 403 15.35 -20.98 -8.40
N GLY A 404 14.14 -20.43 -8.48
CA GLY A 404 12.96 -21.00 -7.80
C GLY A 404 12.69 -22.45 -8.20
N ARG A 405 11.89 -23.16 -7.39
CA ARG A 405 11.52 -24.56 -7.65
C ARG A 405 10.38 -24.67 -8.65
N ALA A 406 9.28 -23.96 -8.44
CA ALA A 406 8.17 -23.84 -9.40
C ALA A 406 7.17 -22.75 -8.95
N ILE A 407 6.24 -22.41 -9.85
CA ILE A 407 5.01 -21.68 -9.51
C ILE A 407 3.82 -22.51 -10.00
N ARG A 408 2.79 -22.70 -9.17
CA ARG A 408 1.65 -23.59 -9.49
C ARG A 408 0.31 -22.98 -9.12
N ASN A 409 -0.75 -23.36 -9.82
CA ASN A 409 -2.14 -23.06 -9.42
C ASN A 409 -2.38 -21.57 -9.19
N LEU A 410 -2.25 -20.77 -10.26
CA LEU A 410 -2.55 -19.34 -10.21
C LEU A 410 -3.92 -19.08 -10.84
N THR A 411 -4.75 -18.29 -10.16
CA THR A 411 -6.00 -17.78 -10.73
C THR A 411 -5.98 -16.26 -10.73
N PHE A 412 -6.22 -15.67 -11.89
CA PHE A 412 -6.42 -14.23 -12.08
C PHE A 412 -7.83 -14.00 -12.59
N LYS A 413 -8.70 -13.43 -11.76
CA LYS A 413 -10.12 -13.24 -12.06
C LYS A 413 -10.49 -11.77 -12.05
N ASN A 414 -11.25 -11.29 -13.04
CA ASN A 414 -11.73 -9.91 -13.10
C ASN A 414 -10.59 -8.87 -12.95
N ILE A 415 -9.52 -9.03 -13.72
CA ILE A 415 -8.39 -8.09 -13.75
C ILE A 415 -8.61 -7.09 -14.87
N SER A 416 -8.51 -5.79 -14.60
CA SER A 416 -8.65 -4.76 -15.63
C SER A 416 -7.47 -3.80 -15.67
N LEU A 417 -7.00 -3.47 -16.87
CA LEU A 417 -6.02 -2.41 -17.14
C LEU A 417 -6.63 -1.35 -18.07
N SER A 418 -6.53 -0.09 -17.68
CA SER A 418 -6.80 1.06 -18.56
C SER A 418 -5.52 1.54 -19.25
N THR A 419 -5.54 1.63 -20.58
CA THR A 419 -4.40 2.10 -21.37
C THR A 419 -4.46 3.59 -21.69
N GLN A 420 -5.62 4.25 -21.49
CA GLN A 420 -5.86 5.62 -21.92
C GLN A 420 -4.89 6.66 -21.32
N GLU A 421 -4.55 6.52 -20.04
CA GLU A 421 -3.62 7.41 -19.35
C GLU A 421 -2.22 6.80 -19.17
N SER A 422 -2.02 5.56 -19.65
CA SER A 422 -0.75 4.86 -19.56
C SER A 422 0.25 5.40 -20.59
N LYS A 423 1.55 5.34 -20.29
CA LYS A 423 2.60 5.88 -21.19
C LYS A 423 3.45 4.78 -21.81
N ALA A 424 4.04 3.91 -21.00
CA ALA A 424 4.94 2.84 -21.47
C ALA A 424 4.58 1.50 -20.85
N ILE A 425 3.56 0.84 -21.42
CA ILE A 425 3.17 -0.53 -21.05
C ILE A 425 4.09 -1.50 -21.81
N TYR A 426 4.95 -2.20 -21.09
CA TYR A 426 5.78 -3.27 -21.61
C TYR A 426 5.04 -4.61 -21.54
N PRO A 427 5.47 -5.60 -22.36
CA PRO A 427 4.93 -6.93 -22.25
C PRO A 427 5.11 -7.48 -20.84
N SER A 428 4.01 -7.94 -20.25
CA SER A 428 4.03 -8.78 -19.05
C SER A 428 4.83 -10.05 -19.34
N MET A 429 5.47 -10.59 -18.31
CA MET A 429 6.36 -11.74 -18.45
C MET A 429 5.84 -12.92 -17.64
N MET A 430 5.73 -14.10 -18.26
CA MET A 430 5.48 -15.37 -17.59
C MET A 430 6.53 -16.38 -18.01
N LEU A 431 7.51 -16.62 -17.13
CA LEU A 431 8.72 -17.37 -17.46
C LEU A 431 8.97 -18.50 -16.48
N GLY A 432 8.83 -19.75 -16.93
CA GLY A 432 9.48 -20.88 -16.26
C GLY A 432 10.99 -20.83 -16.48
N TYR A 433 11.77 -21.48 -15.62
CA TYR A 433 13.23 -21.43 -15.70
C TYR A 433 13.81 -22.48 -16.64
N ASP A 434 13.37 -23.74 -16.49
CA ASP A 434 13.78 -24.87 -17.33
C ASP A 434 12.70 -25.97 -17.35
N GLN A 435 12.99 -27.12 -17.97
CA GLN A 435 12.05 -28.24 -18.08
C GLN A 435 11.63 -28.84 -16.72
N THR A 436 12.40 -28.63 -15.66
CA THR A 436 12.17 -29.13 -14.30
C THR A 436 11.61 -28.07 -13.35
N ARG A 437 11.74 -26.79 -13.71
CA ARG A 437 11.39 -25.62 -12.91
C ARG A 437 10.38 -24.75 -13.64
N GLN A 438 9.13 -25.18 -13.59
CA GLN A 438 8.05 -24.69 -14.46
C GLN A 438 7.10 -23.73 -13.76
N ILE A 439 6.31 -23.03 -14.58
CA ILE A 439 5.05 -22.42 -14.15
C ILE A 439 3.91 -23.30 -14.67
N GLU A 440 3.04 -23.78 -13.80
CA GLU A 440 2.00 -24.75 -14.15
C GLU A 440 0.63 -24.27 -13.67
N ASP A 441 -0.40 -24.53 -14.48
CA ASP A 441 -1.81 -24.34 -14.13
C ASP A 441 -2.17 -22.89 -13.78
N VAL A 442 -2.19 -22.04 -14.82
CA VAL A 442 -2.56 -20.62 -14.71
C VAL A 442 -3.88 -20.36 -15.43
N THR A 443 -4.86 -19.81 -14.72
CA THR A 443 -6.15 -19.43 -15.29
C THR A 443 -6.35 -17.93 -15.24
N PHE A 444 -6.61 -17.31 -16.39
CA PHE A 444 -7.13 -15.96 -16.50
C PHE A 444 -8.63 -16.03 -16.77
N GLU A 445 -9.44 -15.55 -15.84
CA GLU A 445 -10.90 -15.44 -15.97
C GLU A 445 -11.29 -13.97 -16.08
N ASN A 446 -11.91 -13.57 -17.19
CA ASN A 446 -12.41 -12.20 -17.39
C ASN A 446 -11.31 -11.13 -17.20
N ILE A 447 -10.14 -11.33 -17.82
CA ILE A 447 -9.12 -10.30 -17.92
C ILE A 447 -9.50 -9.29 -19.01
N LYS A 448 -9.40 -8.00 -18.68
CA LYS A 448 -9.89 -6.90 -19.50
C LYS A 448 -8.79 -5.87 -19.77
N ILE A 449 -8.47 -5.64 -21.04
CA ILE A 449 -7.62 -4.52 -21.47
C ILE A 449 -8.53 -3.48 -22.13
N ASP A 450 -8.69 -2.34 -21.48
CA ASP A 450 -9.71 -1.32 -21.80
C ASP A 450 -11.14 -1.91 -21.87
N ASN A 451 -11.66 -2.11 -23.09
CA ASN A 451 -12.98 -2.64 -23.37
C ASN A 451 -12.94 -4.10 -23.86
N LEU A 452 -11.75 -4.64 -24.12
CA LEU A 452 -11.56 -5.98 -24.65
C LEU A 452 -11.47 -6.99 -23.50
N VAL A 453 -12.43 -7.92 -23.45
CA VAL A 453 -12.32 -9.12 -22.59
C VAL A 453 -11.53 -10.16 -23.36
N VAL A 454 -10.39 -10.59 -22.82
CA VAL A 454 -9.49 -11.55 -23.48
C VAL A 454 -9.82 -12.97 -23.04
N HIS A 455 -10.10 -13.85 -24.01
CA HIS A 455 -10.46 -15.25 -23.76
C HIS A 455 -10.15 -16.14 -24.97
N ASP A 456 -10.02 -17.46 -24.76
CA ASP A 456 -9.60 -18.43 -25.78
C ASP A 456 -10.54 -18.54 -26.98
N GLN A 457 -11.81 -18.22 -26.77
CA GLN A 457 -12.87 -18.27 -27.80
C GLN A 457 -13.06 -16.96 -28.58
N MET A 458 -12.26 -15.92 -28.33
CA MET A 458 -12.41 -14.63 -29.01
C MET A 458 -11.96 -14.69 -30.47
N GLU A 459 -12.57 -13.89 -31.35
CA GLU A 459 -12.08 -13.73 -32.72
C GLU A 459 -10.70 -13.08 -32.72
N LYS A 460 -9.75 -13.69 -33.46
CA LYS A 460 -8.39 -13.16 -33.63
C LYS A 460 -7.73 -13.71 -34.90
N PRO A 461 -6.73 -13.02 -35.48
CA PRO A 461 -5.97 -13.54 -36.61
C PRO A 461 -5.28 -14.87 -36.25
N ARG A 462 -5.25 -15.81 -37.21
CA ARG A 462 -4.70 -17.18 -36.98
C ARG A 462 -3.24 -17.24 -36.52
N TRP A 463 -2.46 -16.18 -36.73
CA TRP A 463 -1.06 -16.08 -36.36
C TRP A 463 -0.82 -15.38 -35.01
N TYR A 464 -1.88 -14.92 -34.34
CA TYR A 464 -1.82 -14.32 -33.00
C TYR A 464 -2.14 -15.36 -31.93
N MET A 465 -1.43 -15.29 -30.80
CA MET A 465 -1.77 -15.98 -29.56
C MET A 465 -2.82 -15.15 -28.77
N VAL A 466 -3.50 -15.78 -27.82
CA VAL A 466 -4.46 -15.05 -26.96
C VAL A 466 -3.72 -14.07 -26.04
N SER A 467 -2.54 -14.48 -25.56
CA SER A 467 -1.67 -13.68 -24.70
C SER A 467 -1.19 -12.37 -25.35
N ASP A 468 -1.15 -12.28 -26.68
CA ASP A 468 -0.77 -11.05 -27.40
C ASP A 468 -1.75 -9.89 -27.14
N PHE A 469 -2.98 -10.19 -26.70
CA PHE A 469 -3.99 -9.19 -26.33
C PHE A 469 -3.93 -8.77 -24.85
N VAL A 470 -3.09 -9.42 -24.02
CA VAL A 470 -2.75 -9.03 -22.63
C VAL A 470 -1.36 -8.37 -22.56
N PRO A 471 -0.82 -7.95 -23.71
CA PRO A 471 0.62 -7.96 -24.01
C PRO A 471 1.44 -8.88 -23.07
N LEU A 472 1.27 -10.20 -23.16
CA LEU A 472 1.90 -11.18 -22.26
C LEU A 472 2.80 -12.13 -23.06
N PHE A 473 4.09 -12.18 -22.70
CA PHE A 473 5.02 -13.19 -23.20
C PHE A 473 5.07 -14.40 -22.27
N ILE A 474 4.91 -15.59 -22.86
CA ILE A 474 4.89 -16.89 -22.18
C ILE A 474 5.97 -17.77 -22.81
N ASN A 475 6.93 -18.28 -22.03
CA ASN A 475 7.98 -19.16 -22.56
C ASN A 475 7.58 -20.66 -22.56
N GLU A 476 8.43 -21.50 -23.13
CA GLU A 476 8.21 -22.94 -23.33
C GLU A 476 8.10 -23.76 -22.02
N HIS A 477 8.49 -23.17 -20.89
CA HIS A 477 8.50 -23.78 -19.56
C HIS A 477 7.24 -23.42 -18.74
N VAL A 478 6.26 -22.78 -19.36
CA VAL A 478 4.93 -22.56 -18.80
C VAL A 478 3.93 -23.56 -19.38
N LYS A 479 3.12 -24.19 -18.53
CA LYS A 479 2.15 -25.22 -18.92
C LYS A 479 0.74 -24.88 -18.45
N ASN A 480 -0.25 -25.34 -19.22
CA ASN A 480 -1.68 -25.28 -18.88
C ASN A 480 -2.23 -23.88 -18.59
N VAL A 481 -1.85 -22.90 -19.42
CA VAL A 481 -2.43 -21.54 -19.36
C VAL A 481 -3.78 -21.52 -20.07
N LYS A 482 -4.81 -20.95 -19.42
CA LYS A 482 -6.16 -20.83 -19.97
C LYS A 482 -6.67 -19.40 -19.86
N PHE A 483 -7.40 -18.95 -20.86
CA PHE A 483 -8.12 -17.67 -20.83
C PHE A 483 -9.62 -17.93 -21.00
N ILE A 484 -10.40 -17.74 -19.94
CA ILE A 484 -11.83 -18.02 -19.92
C ILE A 484 -12.65 -16.74 -19.72
N LYS A 485 -13.87 -16.76 -20.24
CA LYS A 485 -14.88 -15.73 -20.04
C LYS A 485 -15.95 -16.26 -19.08
N SER A 486 -16.41 -15.43 -18.15
CA SER A 486 -17.54 -15.71 -17.26
C SER A 486 -18.88 -15.23 -17.82
#